data_AF-A0A955R803-F1
#
_entry.id   AF-A0A955R803-F1
#
_cell.length_a   1.000
_cell.length_b   1.000
_cell.length_c   1.000
_cell.angle_alpha   90.00
_cell.angle_beta   90.00
_cell.angle_gamma   90.00
#
_symmetry.space_group_name_H-M   'P 1'
#
loop_
_entity.id
_entity.type
_entity.pdbx_description
1 polymer ?
#
loop_
_entity_poly.entity_id
_entity_poly.type
_entity_poly.pdbx_seq_one_letter_code
_entity_poly.pdbx_strand_id
1 'polypeptide(L)'
;MALALKFELRLEDRGGERVLVSALLAPEDTAVRLDGVALQLHTRTGEPLGIRLLLPISGELRQPMLSTVELRCDEVPMGAKVVGIAWLGSEQREATVPTDPFTELEVHMRGRRRIAEFADPDGIDLLERHERDRIARDFPWIDEPRIPRAVAELEVVEGSDEVDQIIDELGLDDESAEWLEELLREE
;
A
#
# COMPACT_ATOMS: atom_id res chain seq x y z
N MET A 1 -21.41 -12.32 26.27
CA MET A 1 -21.32 -12.66 24.85
C MET A 1 -20.50 -11.59 24.16
N ALA A 2 -19.82 -11.92 23.06
CA ALA A 2 -19.07 -10.92 22.30
C ALA A 2 -20.04 -10.20 21.37
N LEU A 3 -19.91 -8.88 21.29
CA LEU A 3 -20.70 -8.03 20.39
C LEU A 3 -20.50 -8.51 18.95
N ALA A 4 -21.58 -8.82 18.22
CA ALA A 4 -21.58 -9.32 16.83
C ALA A 4 -21.24 -8.19 15.83
N LEU A 5 -20.04 -7.64 16.00
CA LEU A 5 -19.50 -6.47 15.32
C LEU A 5 -18.05 -6.77 14.94
N LYS A 6 -17.78 -6.59 13.66
CA LYS A 6 -16.43 -6.44 13.16
C LYS A 6 -15.97 -5.00 13.39
N PHE A 7 -14.94 -4.83 14.22
CA PHE A 7 -14.38 -3.53 14.55
C PHE A 7 -12.88 -3.53 14.23
N GLU A 8 -12.47 -2.67 13.29
CA GLU A 8 -11.08 -2.51 12.89
C GLU A 8 -10.63 -1.06 13.05
N LEU A 9 -9.38 -0.87 13.46
CA LEU A 9 -8.71 0.43 13.46
C LEU A 9 -7.60 0.48 12.41
N ARG A 10 -7.48 1.64 11.77
CA ARG A 10 -6.44 1.93 10.79
C ARG A 10 -5.79 3.25 11.15
N LEU A 11 -4.47 3.23 11.21
CA LEU A 11 -3.67 4.45 11.32
C LEU A 11 -3.58 5.04 9.91
N GLU A 12 -4.04 6.27 9.75
CA GLU A 12 -3.97 7.01 8.48
C GLU A 12 -2.73 7.90 8.46
N ASP A 13 -2.48 8.63 9.56
CA ASP A 13 -1.34 9.53 9.70
C ASP A 13 -0.88 9.61 11.17
N ARG A 14 0.41 9.91 11.36
CA ARG A 14 1.03 10.13 12.67
C ARG A 14 1.91 11.39 12.62
N GLY A 15 1.46 12.43 13.32
CA GLY A 15 2.26 13.61 13.63
C GLY A 15 2.93 13.52 15.02
N GLY A 16 3.70 14.55 15.37
CA GLY A 16 4.32 14.66 16.70
C GLY A 16 3.31 14.81 17.83
N GLU A 17 2.21 15.54 17.61
CA GLU A 17 1.19 15.89 18.62
C GLU A 17 -0.21 15.37 18.26
N ARG A 18 -0.32 14.60 17.17
CA ARG A 18 -1.61 14.12 16.65
C ARG A 18 -1.50 12.77 15.96
N VAL A 19 -2.60 12.03 15.99
CA VAL A 19 -2.75 10.75 15.29
C VAL A 19 -4.09 10.73 14.58
N LEU A 20 -4.08 10.49 13.27
CA LEU A 20 -5.29 10.33 12.46
C LEU A 20 -5.62 8.84 12.36
N VAL A 21 -6.82 8.47 12.79
CA VAL A 21 -7.25 7.06 12.89
C VAL A 21 -8.62 6.89 12.27
N SER A 22 -8.75 5.89 11.41
CA SER A 22 -10.05 5.44 10.93
C SER A 22 -10.55 4.24 11.72
N ALA A 23 -11.79 4.35 12.19
CA ALA A 23 -12.56 3.28 12.82
C ALA A 23 -13.56 2.72 11.82
N LEU A 24 -13.40 1.45 11.45
CA LEU A 24 -14.33 0.69 10.63
C LEU A 24 -15.20 -0.19 11.52
N LEU A 25 -16.50 0.04 11.47
CA LEU A 25 -17.52 -0.70 12.20
C LEU A 25 -18.39 -1.41 11.17
N ALA A 26 -18.52 -2.73 11.24
CA ALA A 26 -19.39 -3.48 10.35
C ALA A 26 -20.18 -4.54 11.13
N PRO A 27 -21.51 -4.60 10.99
CA PRO A 27 -22.29 -5.71 11.55
C PRO A 27 -21.82 -7.03 10.91
N GLU A 28 -21.70 -8.09 11.70
CA GLU A 28 -21.33 -9.42 11.17
C GLU A 28 -22.50 -10.10 10.44
N ASP A 29 -23.74 -9.83 10.89
CA ASP A 29 -24.98 -10.32 10.27
C ASP A 29 -25.79 -9.16 9.65
N THR A 30 -26.95 -8.83 10.23
CA THR A 30 -27.94 -7.91 9.63
C THR A 30 -27.89 -6.51 10.23
N ALA A 31 -27.86 -6.41 11.56
CA ALA A 31 -27.78 -5.14 12.27
C ALA A 31 -27.22 -5.35 13.67
N VAL A 32 -26.47 -4.38 14.17
CA VAL A 32 -25.95 -4.38 15.55
C VAL A 32 -26.28 -3.06 16.21
N ARG A 33 -26.79 -3.11 17.43
CA ARG A 33 -27.03 -1.92 18.24
C ARG A 33 -25.76 -1.57 19.01
N LEU A 34 -25.43 -0.28 19.06
CA LEU A 34 -24.29 0.26 19.79
C LEU A 34 -24.78 1.37 20.73
N ASP A 35 -24.30 1.35 21.97
CA ASP A 35 -24.49 2.47 22.90
C ASP A 35 -23.43 3.55 22.67
N GLY A 36 -22.24 3.14 22.23
CA GLY A 36 -21.17 4.07 21.90
C GLY A 36 -19.94 3.40 21.33
N VAL A 37 -19.08 4.24 20.75
CA VAL A 37 -17.73 3.87 20.34
C VAL A 37 -16.77 4.92 20.86
N ALA A 38 -15.67 4.49 21.45
CA ALA A 38 -14.64 5.35 21.98
C ALA A 38 -13.28 4.99 21.42
N LEU A 39 -12.44 6.00 21.23
CA LEU A 39 -11.05 5.87 20.82
C LEU A 39 -10.17 6.59 21.84
N GLN A 40 -9.07 5.97 22.21
CA GLN A 40 -8.11 6.55 23.15
C GLN A 40 -6.69 6.17 22.74
N LEU A 41 -5.77 7.13 22.87
CA LEU A 41 -4.35 6.89 22.70
C LEU A 41 -3.78 6.32 24.00
N HIS A 42 -2.88 5.35 23.90
CA HIS A 42 -2.19 4.75 25.03
C HIS A 42 -0.67 4.75 24.77
N THR A 43 0.10 4.88 25.84
CA THR A 43 1.55 4.67 25.83
C THR A 43 1.87 3.21 25.49
N ARG A 44 3.16 2.94 25.27
CA ARG A 44 3.70 1.58 25.17
C ARG A 44 3.37 0.71 26.40
N THR A 45 3.34 1.30 27.59
CA THR A 45 3.01 0.59 28.85
C THR A 45 1.50 0.40 29.05
N GLY A 46 0.67 0.99 28.18
CA GLY A 46 -0.78 0.90 28.25
C GLY A 46 -1.44 2.01 29.05
N GLU A 47 -0.69 3.02 29.49
CA GLU A 47 -1.25 4.18 30.18
C GLU A 47 -1.98 5.10 29.19
N PRO A 48 -3.17 5.62 29.51
CA PRO A 48 -3.90 6.49 28.62
C PRO A 48 -3.20 7.84 28.42
N LEU A 49 -3.03 8.24 27.16
CA LEU A 49 -2.49 9.53 26.73
C LEU A 49 -3.65 10.44 26.29
N GLY A 50 -4.17 11.23 27.22
CA GLY A 50 -5.14 12.30 26.92
C GLY A 50 -6.59 11.84 26.67
N ILE A 51 -7.27 12.59 25.81
CA ILE A 51 -8.74 12.61 25.68
C ILE A 51 -9.27 11.35 25.00
N ARG A 52 -10.24 10.70 25.65
CA ARG A 52 -11.10 9.67 25.06
C ARG A 52 -12.09 10.33 24.12
N LEU A 53 -11.96 10.11 22.81
CA LEU A 53 -12.93 10.60 21.84
C LEU A 53 -14.11 9.64 21.76
N LEU A 54 -15.32 10.16 22.01
CA LEU A 54 -16.56 9.44 21.74
C LEU A 54 -17.00 9.75 20.30
N LEU A 55 -17.10 8.72 19.47
CA LEU A 55 -17.71 8.87 18.16
C LEU A 55 -19.21 9.09 18.35
N PRO A 56 -19.87 9.92 17.52
CA PRO A 56 -21.31 10.16 17.58
C PRO A 56 -22.10 8.98 17.00
N ILE A 57 -21.80 7.77 17.47
CA ILE A 57 -22.32 6.51 16.99
C ILE A 57 -23.03 5.84 18.15
N SER A 58 -24.32 6.13 18.29
CA SER A 58 -25.23 5.44 19.20
C SER A 58 -26.50 5.11 18.42
N GLY A 59 -26.92 3.85 18.39
CA GLY A 59 -28.07 3.40 17.63
C GLY A 59 -27.84 2.08 16.91
N GLU A 60 -28.66 1.80 15.90
CA GLU A 60 -28.60 0.57 15.12
C GLU A 60 -27.72 0.77 13.88
N LEU A 61 -26.64 0.01 13.79
CA LEU A 61 -25.74 -0.03 12.65
C LEU A 61 -26.17 -1.17 11.71
N ARG A 62 -26.73 -0.81 10.55
CA ARG A 62 -27.21 -1.75 9.52
C ARG A 62 -26.25 -1.99 8.38
N GLN A 63 -25.27 -1.09 8.22
CA GLN A 63 -24.29 -1.11 7.14
C GLN A 63 -22.91 -0.77 7.70
N PRO A 64 -21.83 -1.18 7.03
CA PRO A 64 -20.49 -0.77 7.41
C PRO A 64 -20.36 0.76 7.44
N MET A 65 -19.72 1.27 8.49
CA MET A 65 -19.43 2.68 8.69
C MET A 65 -17.94 2.86 8.92
N LEU A 66 -17.35 3.80 8.20
CA LEU A 66 -15.98 4.26 8.40
C LEU A 66 -16.03 5.68 8.97
N SER A 67 -15.38 5.89 10.11
CA SER A 67 -15.23 7.21 10.71
C SER A 67 -13.76 7.51 10.93
N THR A 68 -13.26 8.59 10.35
CA THR A 68 -11.89 9.06 10.56
C THR A 68 -11.88 10.17 11.59
N VAL A 69 -10.97 10.09 12.54
CA VAL A 69 -10.85 11.07 13.63
C VAL A 69 -9.41 11.40 13.94
N GLU A 70 -9.20 12.61 14.44
CA GLU A 70 -7.91 13.10 14.91
C GLU A 70 -7.86 13.02 16.44
N LEU A 71 -6.89 12.29 16.99
CA LEU A 71 -6.57 12.24 18.41
C LEU A 71 -5.38 13.16 18.66
N ARG A 72 -5.53 14.15 19.55
CA ARG A 72 -4.48 15.10 19.91
C ARG A 72 -3.93 14.83 21.31
N CYS A 73 -2.62 15.01 21.46
CA CYS A 73 -1.92 14.98 22.75
C CYS A 73 -0.65 15.84 22.66
N ASP A 74 -0.05 16.17 23.81
CA ASP A 74 1.14 17.04 23.85
C ASP A 74 2.32 16.47 23.05
N GLU A 75 2.56 15.16 23.15
CA GLU A 75 3.57 14.44 22.35
C GLU A 75 3.14 12.97 22.22
N VAL A 76 3.24 12.41 21.01
CA VAL A 76 2.95 11.00 20.74
C VAL A 76 4.23 10.18 20.93
N PRO A 77 4.42 9.47 22.06
CA PRO A 77 5.65 8.75 22.31
C PRO A 77 5.82 7.55 21.37
N MET A 78 7.07 7.12 21.17
CA MET A 78 7.35 5.86 20.46
C MET A 78 6.72 4.67 21.19
N GLY A 79 6.20 3.72 20.43
CA GLY A 79 5.49 2.55 20.96
C GLY A 79 4.05 2.85 21.38
N ALA A 80 3.53 4.06 21.16
CA ALA A 80 2.14 4.38 21.44
C ALA A 80 1.19 3.59 20.53
N LYS A 81 -0.01 3.35 21.01
CA LYS A 81 -1.07 2.62 20.30
C LYS A 81 -2.42 3.26 20.55
N VAL A 82 -3.31 3.14 19.58
CA VAL A 82 -4.70 3.57 19.72
C VAL A 82 -5.54 2.34 20.04
N VAL A 83 -6.36 2.48 21.08
CA VAL A 83 -7.31 1.47 21.51
C VAL A 83 -8.71 2.01 21.26
N GLY A 84 -9.51 1.23 20.57
CA GLY A 84 -10.90 1.50 20.30
C GLY A 84 -11.80 0.51 21.00
N ILE A 85 -12.87 0.99 21.61
CA ILE A 85 -13.87 0.16 22.29
C ILE A 85 -15.26 0.54 21.76
N ALA A 86 -15.96 -0.44 21.20
CA ALA A 86 -17.38 -0.35 20.88
C ALA A 86 -18.17 -1.19 21.89
N TRP A 87 -19.31 -0.69 22.39
CA TRP A 87 -20.07 -1.41 23.42
C TRP A 87 -21.59 -1.32 23.25
N LEU A 88 -22.28 -2.31 23.83
CA LEU A 88 -23.72 -2.38 24.04
C LEU A 88 -23.98 -2.98 25.43
N GLY A 89 -24.48 -2.20 26.37
CA GLY A 89 -24.65 -2.63 27.76
C GLY A 89 -23.33 -3.12 28.36
N SER A 90 -23.25 -4.41 28.70
CA SER A 90 -22.04 -5.06 29.23
C SER A 90 -21.16 -5.72 28.16
N GLU A 91 -21.60 -5.75 26.91
CA GLU A 91 -20.86 -6.35 25.81
C GLU A 91 -19.94 -5.33 25.18
N GLN A 92 -18.70 -5.73 24.88
CA GLN A 92 -17.72 -4.84 24.27
C GLN A 92 -16.87 -5.56 23.22
N ARG A 93 -16.43 -4.79 22.24
CA ARG A 93 -15.47 -5.19 21.21
C ARG A 93 -14.32 -4.20 21.23
N GLU A 94 -13.11 -4.72 21.35
CA GLU A 94 -11.88 -3.93 21.34
C GLU A 94 -11.14 -4.11 20.02
N ALA A 95 -10.57 -3.02 19.52
CA ALA A 95 -9.62 -3.03 18.41
C ALA A 95 -8.41 -2.18 18.79
N THR A 96 -7.22 -2.59 18.37
CA THR A 96 -5.97 -1.88 18.67
C THR A 96 -5.16 -1.69 17.39
N VAL A 97 -4.54 -0.51 17.24
CA VAL A 97 -3.58 -0.24 16.18
C VAL A 97 -2.36 0.49 16.75
N PRO A 98 -1.11 0.05 16.46
CA PRO A 98 0.07 0.82 16.85
C PRO A 98 0.14 2.12 16.05
N THR A 99 0.73 3.15 16.65
CA THR A 99 0.94 4.46 16.01
C THR A 99 2.31 4.59 15.36
N ASP A 100 3.24 3.68 15.66
CA ASP A 100 4.56 3.69 15.03
C ASP A 100 4.41 3.35 13.55
N PRO A 101 5.14 4.05 12.67
CA PRO A 101 5.16 3.71 11.26
C PRO A 101 5.61 2.26 11.12
N PHE A 102 4.76 1.46 10.49
CA PHE A 102 5.09 0.08 10.15
C PHE A 102 6.31 0.05 9.23
N THR A 103 7.13 -0.96 9.39
CA THR A 103 8.15 -1.30 8.38
C THR A 103 7.46 -1.65 7.06
N GLU A 104 8.13 -1.46 5.93
CA GLU A 104 7.56 -1.78 4.60
C GLU A 104 7.09 -3.25 4.50
N LEU A 105 7.81 -4.15 5.16
CA LEU A 105 7.43 -5.56 5.28
C LEU A 105 6.10 -5.74 6.05
N GLU A 106 5.92 -5.04 7.18
CA GLU A 106 4.67 -5.10 7.95
C GLU A 106 3.48 -4.48 7.21
N VAL A 107 3.73 -3.44 6.40
CA VAL A 107 2.74 -2.84 5.50
C VAL A 107 2.30 -3.87 4.45
N HIS A 108 3.27 -4.52 3.79
CA HIS A 108 3.04 -5.55 2.78
C HIS A 108 2.28 -6.76 3.35
N MET A 109 2.75 -7.34 4.46
CA MET A 109 2.13 -8.52 5.08
C MET A 109 0.70 -8.27 5.57
N ARG A 110 0.34 -7.02 5.91
CA ARG A 110 -1.01 -6.66 6.33
C ARG A 110 -1.93 -6.26 5.16
N GLY A 111 -1.44 -6.34 3.92
CA GLY A 111 -2.18 -5.91 2.72
C GLY A 111 -2.58 -4.43 2.77
N ARG A 112 -1.86 -3.61 3.56
CA ARG A 112 -2.19 -2.20 3.75
C ARG A 112 -1.55 -1.41 2.62
N ARG A 113 -2.37 -0.90 1.71
CA ARG A 113 -1.89 0.06 0.71
C ARG A 113 -1.60 1.36 1.44
N ARG A 114 -0.31 1.70 1.62
CA ARG A 114 0.08 3.06 2.01
C ARG A 114 -0.34 3.95 0.85
N ILE A 115 -1.39 4.75 1.01
CA ILE A 115 -1.51 5.95 0.20
C ILE A 115 -0.47 6.88 0.80
N ALA A 116 0.78 6.74 0.34
CA ALA A 116 1.72 7.80 0.55
C ALA A 116 1.09 9.03 -0.12
N GLU A 117 0.89 10.11 0.63
CA GLU A 117 0.81 11.41 0.00
C GLU A 117 2.16 11.60 -0.69
N PHE A 118 2.18 11.34 -1.99
CA PHE A 118 3.24 11.83 -2.83
C PHE A 118 3.08 13.35 -2.82
N ALA A 119 3.91 14.02 -2.02
CA ALA A 119 4.24 15.38 -2.30
C ALA A 119 4.85 15.38 -3.71
N ASP A 120 4.11 15.98 -4.65
CA ASP A 120 4.36 16.02 -6.09
C ASP A 120 4.26 14.69 -6.86
N PRO A 121 3.28 14.53 -7.78
CA PRO A 121 3.34 13.47 -8.80
C PRO A 121 4.48 13.68 -9.82
N ASP A 122 5.14 14.85 -9.80
CA ASP A 122 6.22 15.20 -10.72
C ASP A 122 7.63 14.95 -10.15
N GLY A 123 7.76 14.34 -8.96
CA GLY A 123 9.02 14.23 -8.22
C GLY A 123 9.59 12.82 -8.01
N ILE A 124 9.02 11.78 -8.63
CA ILE A 124 9.61 10.42 -8.57
C ILE A 124 10.40 10.19 -9.85
N ASP A 125 11.71 10.44 -9.79
CA ASP A 125 12.60 10.02 -10.85
C ASP A 125 12.53 8.50 -11.01
N LEU A 126 12.28 8.04 -12.24
CA LEU A 126 12.32 6.62 -12.57
C LEU A 126 13.73 6.09 -12.27
N LEU A 127 13.81 5.04 -11.44
CA LEU A 127 15.09 4.42 -11.12
C LEU A 127 15.82 4.00 -12.40
N GLU A 128 17.08 4.42 -12.51
CA GLU A 128 17.94 4.00 -13.59
C GLU A 128 18.22 2.50 -13.49
N ARG A 129 18.60 1.87 -14.62
CA ARG A 129 18.81 0.42 -14.70
C ARG A 129 19.82 -0.07 -13.66
N HIS A 130 20.88 0.70 -13.46
CA HIS A 130 21.95 0.35 -12.53
C HIS A 130 21.53 0.45 -11.05
N GLU A 131 20.52 1.26 -10.73
CA GLU A 131 19.94 1.38 -9.39
C GLU A 131 18.98 0.22 -9.12
N ARG A 132 18.19 -0.16 -10.13
CA ARG A 132 17.34 -1.37 -10.11
C ARG A 132 18.17 -2.63 -9.90
N ASP A 133 19.29 -2.77 -10.61
CA ASP A 133 20.18 -3.93 -10.49
C ASP A 133 20.81 -4.02 -9.09
N ARG A 134 21.05 -2.88 -8.43
CA ARG A 134 21.56 -2.83 -7.05
C ARG A 134 20.49 -3.30 -6.07
N ILE A 135 19.26 -2.81 -6.21
CA ILE A 135 18.12 -3.18 -5.37
C ILE A 135 17.76 -4.65 -5.56
N ALA A 136 17.74 -5.16 -6.78
CA ALA A 136 17.47 -6.58 -7.08
C ALA A 136 18.54 -7.50 -6.48
N ARG A 137 19.80 -7.05 -6.41
CA ARG A 137 20.87 -7.80 -5.75
C ARG A 137 20.71 -7.82 -4.23
N ASP A 138 20.32 -6.70 -3.65
CA ASP A 138 20.19 -6.53 -2.20
C ASP A 138 18.87 -7.14 -1.66
N PHE A 139 17.84 -7.26 -2.52
CA PHE A 139 16.51 -7.76 -2.18
C PHE A 139 15.97 -8.74 -3.24
N PRO A 140 16.47 -9.99 -3.29
CA PRO A 140 16.18 -10.95 -4.38
C PRO A 140 14.72 -11.42 -4.48
N TRP A 141 13.89 -11.15 -3.47
CA TRP A 141 12.47 -11.52 -3.41
C TRP A 141 11.54 -10.45 -3.98
N ILE A 142 12.05 -9.28 -4.36
CA ILE A 142 11.29 -8.27 -5.08
C ILE A 142 11.25 -8.71 -6.55
N ASP A 143 10.14 -9.32 -6.95
CA ASP A 143 9.88 -9.67 -8.35
C ASP A 143 9.78 -8.36 -9.14
N GLU A 144 10.59 -8.22 -10.20
CA GLU A 144 10.60 -7.00 -11.01
C GLU A 144 9.18 -6.76 -11.54
N PRO A 145 8.53 -5.62 -11.23
CA PRO A 145 7.21 -5.36 -11.77
C PRO A 145 7.31 -5.34 -13.29
N ARG A 146 6.79 -6.39 -13.94
CA ARG A 146 6.71 -6.49 -15.39
C ARG A 146 5.79 -5.40 -15.89
N ILE A 147 6.36 -4.27 -16.29
CA ILE A 147 5.67 -3.26 -17.09
C ILE A 147 5.35 -3.95 -18.42
N PRO A 148 4.08 -4.12 -18.81
CA PRO A 148 3.77 -4.50 -20.18
C PRO A 148 4.23 -3.35 -21.08
N ARG A 149 5.38 -3.53 -21.74
CA ARG A 149 5.87 -2.58 -22.74
C ARG A 149 5.06 -2.75 -24.03
N ALA A 150 3.95 -2.04 -24.09
CA ALA A 150 3.37 -1.55 -25.33
C ALA A 150 3.05 -0.08 -25.01
N VAL A 151 3.78 0.90 -25.52
CA VAL A 151 3.95 1.19 -26.95
C VAL A 151 5.37 1.70 -27.24
N ALA A 152 5.85 1.30 -28.42
CA ALA A 152 7.07 1.62 -29.14
C ALA A 152 7.64 3.05 -29.02
N GLU A 153 8.97 3.14 -29.03
CA GLU A 153 9.71 3.80 -30.10
C GLU A 153 10.98 2.98 -30.35
N LEU A 154 11.01 2.31 -31.51
CA LEU A 154 12.16 1.60 -32.06
C LEU A 154 13.02 2.64 -32.77
N GLU A 155 14.29 2.76 -32.41
CA GLU A 155 15.28 3.50 -33.19
C GLU A 155 16.27 2.49 -33.78
N VAL A 156 16.38 2.53 -35.11
CA VAL A 156 17.04 1.57 -36.00
C VAL A 156 18.55 1.78 -35.95
N VAL A 157 19.33 0.71 -35.81
CA VAL A 157 20.79 0.78 -35.92
C VAL A 157 21.19 0.42 -37.35
N GLU A 158 21.70 1.40 -38.08
CA GLU A 158 22.38 1.19 -39.36
C GLU A 158 23.73 0.49 -39.12
N GLY A 159 23.91 -0.70 -39.71
CA GLY A 159 25.18 -1.43 -39.67
C GLY A 159 25.13 -2.71 -40.48
N SER A 160 25.58 -2.65 -41.73
CA SER A 160 25.55 -3.75 -42.72
C SER A 160 26.32 -5.01 -42.32
N ASP A 161 27.11 -4.99 -41.26
CA ASP A 161 27.91 -6.14 -40.82
C ASP A 161 27.11 -7.12 -39.94
N GLU A 162 25.93 -6.73 -39.45
CA GLU A 162 25.06 -7.60 -38.65
C GLU A 162 24.09 -8.43 -39.50
N VAL A 163 23.83 -8.06 -40.77
CA VAL A 163 22.90 -8.79 -41.64
C VAL A 163 23.45 -10.16 -42.00
N ASP A 164 24.73 -10.25 -42.36
CA ASP A 164 25.42 -11.52 -42.62
C ASP A 164 25.39 -12.42 -41.38
N GLN A 165 25.54 -11.82 -40.19
CA GLN A 165 25.54 -12.53 -38.92
C GLN A 165 24.13 -13.03 -38.55
N ILE A 166 23.09 -12.25 -38.85
CA ILE A 166 21.68 -12.63 -38.67
C ILE A 166 21.29 -13.74 -39.65
N ILE A 167 21.75 -13.68 -40.90
CA ILE A 167 21.51 -14.72 -41.91
C ILE A 167 22.13 -16.04 -41.47
N ASP A 168 23.40 -16.01 -41.02
CA ASP A 168 24.10 -17.19 -40.50
C ASP A 168 23.44 -17.75 -39.23
N GLU A 169 22.97 -16.90 -38.31
CA GLU A 169 22.25 -17.34 -37.11
C GLU A 169 20.88 -17.94 -37.41
N LEU A 170 20.19 -17.42 -38.44
CA LEU A 170 18.89 -17.92 -38.86
C LEU A 170 18.99 -19.16 -39.76
N GLY A 171 20.19 -19.48 -40.25
CA GLY A 171 20.46 -20.65 -41.09
C GLY A 171 19.63 -20.65 -42.38
N LEU A 172 19.46 -19.46 -42.97
CA LEU A 172 18.69 -19.28 -44.20
C LEU A 172 19.44 -19.88 -45.39
N ASP A 173 18.69 -20.43 -46.35
CA ASP A 173 19.28 -20.83 -47.62
C ASP A 173 19.62 -19.61 -48.48
N ASP A 174 20.53 -19.79 -49.44
CA ASP A 174 21.10 -18.70 -50.23
C ASP A 174 20.03 -17.83 -50.93
N GLU A 175 18.90 -18.45 -51.34
CA GLU A 175 17.77 -17.75 -51.98
C GLU A 175 17.01 -16.87 -50.98
N SER A 176 16.79 -17.38 -49.76
CA SER A 176 16.11 -16.63 -48.69
C SER A 176 17.01 -15.54 -48.10
N ALA A 177 18.33 -15.77 -48.06
CA ALA A 177 19.33 -14.82 -47.61
C ALA A 177 19.45 -13.63 -48.57
N GLU A 178 19.54 -13.89 -49.89
CA GLU A 178 19.57 -12.84 -50.92
C GLU A 178 18.29 -12.00 -50.90
N TRP A 179 17.12 -12.62 -50.72
CA TRP A 179 15.86 -11.88 -50.58
C TRP A 179 15.84 -10.97 -49.36
N LEU A 180 16.36 -11.43 -48.22
CA LEU A 180 16.43 -10.65 -46.99
C LEU A 180 17.41 -9.48 -47.12
N GLU A 181 18.56 -9.70 -47.74
CA GLU A 181 19.55 -8.65 -48.03
C GLU A 181 18.99 -7.57 -48.98
N GLU A 182 18.27 -7.98 -50.03
CA GLU A 182 17.66 -7.05 -50.99
C GLU A 182 16.59 -6.19 -50.31
N LEU A 183 15.77 -6.80 -49.45
CA LEU A 183 14.70 -6.12 -48.70
C LEU A 183 15.25 -5.13 -47.66
N LEU A 184 16.43 -5.42 -47.10
CA LEU A 184 17.12 -4.52 -46.17
C LEU A 184 17.95 -3.42 -46.88
N ARG A 185 18.27 -3.59 -48.17
CA ARG A 185 18.97 -2.58 -49.00
C ARG A 185 18.04 -1.66 -49.79
N GLU A 186 16.75 -1.97 -49.95
CA GLU A 186 15.79 -1.14 -50.71
C GLU A 186 15.26 0.11 -49.96
N GLU A 187 15.96 0.62 -48.94
CA GLU A 187 15.77 2.01 -48.42
C GLU A 187 17.02 2.88 -48.57
#